data_AF-A0A327WHR9-F1
#
_entry.id   AF-A0A327WHR9-F1
#
_cell.length_a   1.000
_cell.length_b   1.000
_cell.length_c   1.000
_cell.angle_alpha   90.00
_cell.angle_beta   90.00
_cell.angle_gamma   90.00
#
_symmetry.space_group_name_H-M   'P 1'
#
loop_
_entity.id
_entity.type
_entity.pdbx_description
1 polymer ?
#
loop_
_entity_poly.entity_id
_entity_poly.type
_entity_poly.pdbx_seq_one_letter_code
_entity_poly.pdbx_strand_id
1 'polypeptide(L)'
;MAGNIALSYPEIERVSGVLDTSVDSTLVPRMSEAKQEVETLLTNGLVLSKSSPQLTDQYNDFNTKLTDAMNAIKSFADQFRQIKTSFESMDADIAEKVASSGK
;
A
#
# COMPACT_ATOMS: atom_id res chain seq x y z
N MET A 1 12.54 -9.72 34.02
CA MET A 1 13.08 -9.43 32.68
C MET A 1 11.99 -8.67 31.93
N ALA A 2 12.30 -7.47 31.43
CA ALA A 2 11.33 -6.54 30.88
C ALA A 2 10.62 -7.14 29.66
N GLY A 3 9.30 -7.34 29.76
CA GLY A 3 8.45 -7.61 28.61
C GLY A 3 8.36 -6.33 27.78
N ASN A 4 9.34 -6.10 26.92
CA ASN A 4 9.53 -4.85 26.17
C ASN A 4 8.67 -4.77 24.89
N ILE A 5 7.65 -5.62 24.78
CA ILE A 5 6.85 -5.77 23.56
C ILE A 5 5.37 -5.70 23.95
N ALA A 6 4.74 -4.57 23.64
CA ALA A 6 3.29 -4.39 23.67
C ALA A 6 2.81 -4.28 22.22
N LEU A 7 2.31 -5.38 21.64
CA LEU A 7 1.74 -5.38 20.30
C LEU A 7 0.24 -5.13 20.39
N SER A 8 -0.23 -4.03 19.79
CA SER A 8 -1.67 -3.79 19.65
C SER A 8 -2.14 -4.30 18.29
N TYR A 9 -2.61 -5.55 18.27
CA TYR A 9 -3.22 -6.19 17.11
C TYR A 9 -4.31 -5.32 16.45
N PRO A 10 -5.23 -4.67 17.21
CA PRO A 10 -6.24 -3.79 16.62
C PRO A 10 -5.64 -2.53 15.98
N GLU A 11 -4.56 -1.97 16.54
CA GLU A 11 -3.91 -0.79 15.94
C GLU A 11 -3.17 -1.15 14.65
N ILE A 12 -2.53 -2.32 14.58
CA ILE A 12 -1.90 -2.81 13.35
C ILE A 12 -2.96 -2.97 12.24
N GLU A 13 -4.08 -3.62 12.55
CA GLU A 13 -5.17 -3.76 11.58
C GLU A 13 -5.78 -2.42 11.18
N ARG A 14 -5.96 -1.51 12.14
CA ARG A 14 -6.47 -0.16 11.87
C ARG A 14 -5.56 0.60 10.91
N VAL A 15 -4.25 0.62 11.18
CA VAL A 15 -3.28 1.35 10.34
C VAL A 15 -3.17 0.70 8.96
N SER A 16 -3.02 -0.62 8.86
CA SER A 16 -2.98 -1.31 7.57
C SER A 16 -4.27 -1.10 6.77
N GLY A 17 -5.44 -1.11 7.44
CA GLY A 17 -6.74 -0.82 6.80
C GLY A 17 -6.87 0.61 6.30
N VAL A 18 -6.34 1.61 7.04
CA VAL A 18 -6.30 3.01 6.58
C VAL A 18 -5.40 3.15 5.35
N LEU A 19 -4.23 2.48 5.34
CA LEU A 19 -3.29 2.52 4.21
C LEU A 19 -3.93 1.93 2.95
N ASP A 20 -4.57 0.76 3.06
CA ASP A 20 -5.25 0.12 1.93
C ASP A 20 -6.42 0.97 1.42
N THR A 21 -7.27 1.48 2.34
CA THR A 21 -8.41 2.33 1.98
C THR A 21 -7.94 3.61 1.29
N SER A 22 -6.86 4.22 1.75
CA SER A 22 -6.31 5.44 1.15
C SER A 22 -5.81 5.19 -0.27
N VAL A 23 -5.16 4.05 -0.51
CA VAL A 23 -4.73 3.67 -1.86
C VAL A 23 -5.92 3.37 -2.76
N ASP A 24 -6.79 2.45 -2.34
CA ASP A 24 -7.84 1.90 -3.21
C ASP A 24 -9.01 2.85 -3.42
N SER A 25 -9.43 3.58 -2.38
CA SER A 25 -10.61 4.44 -2.44
C SER A 25 -10.30 5.88 -2.84
N THR A 26 -9.05 6.32 -2.75
CA THR A 26 -8.68 7.71 -3.02
C THR A 26 -7.62 7.84 -4.10
N LEU A 27 -6.43 7.26 -3.90
CA LEU A 27 -5.30 7.52 -4.79
C LEU A 27 -5.51 6.92 -6.19
N VAL A 28 -5.94 5.66 -6.27
CA VAL A 28 -6.21 4.97 -7.55
C VAL A 28 -7.28 5.70 -8.39
N PRO A 29 -8.50 5.98 -7.88
CA PRO A 29 -9.52 6.65 -8.69
C PRO A 29 -9.10 8.06 -9.11
N ARG A 30 -8.47 8.84 -8.21
CA ARG A 30 -7.99 10.20 -8.55
C ARG A 30 -6.92 10.20 -9.63
N MET A 31 -6.02 9.22 -9.62
CA MET A 31 -5.03 9.06 -10.69
C MET A 31 -5.67 8.67 -12.02
N SER A 32 -6.67 7.79 -11.98
CA SER A 32 -7.43 7.40 -13.17
C SER A 32 -8.16 8.59 -13.78
N GLU A 33 -8.80 9.42 -12.96
CA GLU A 33 -9.44 10.68 -13.38
C GLU A 33 -8.43 11.62 -14.04
N ALA A 34 -7.30 11.91 -13.37
CA ALA A 34 -6.27 12.80 -13.90
C ALA A 34 -5.71 12.29 -15.23
N LYS A 35 -5.53 10.97 -15.38
CA LYS A 35 -5.05 10.37 -16.62
C LYS A 35 -6.02 10.61 -17.76
N GLN A 36 -7.30 10.37 -17.50
CA GLN A 36 -8.35 10.55 -18.49
C GLN A 36 -8.47 12.03 -18.91
N GLU A 37 -8.34 12.98 -17.98
CA GLU A 37 -8.34 14.41 -18.29
C GLU A 37 -7.14 14.82 -19.16
N VAL A 38 -5.94 14.34 -18.83
CA VAL A 38 -4.74 14.62 -19.63
C VAL A 38 -4.83 14.00 -21.02
N GLU A 39 -5.26 12.75 -21.15
CA GLU A 39 -5.50 12.11 -22.45
C GLU A 39 -6.55 12.87 -23.28
N THR A 40 -7.62 13.33 -22.64
CA THR A 40 -8.67 14.14 -23.28
C THR A 40 -8.11 15.47 -23.76
N LEU A 41 -7.28 16.14 -22.95
CA LEU A 41 -6.66 17.42 -23.30
C LEU A 41 -5.69 17.26 -24.49
N LEU A 42 -4.85 16.22 -24.47
CA LEU A 42 -3.88 15.93 -25.53
C LEU A 42 -4.55 15.50 -26.85
N THR A 43 -5.75 14.90 -26.78
CA THR A 43 -6.52 14.46 -27.95
C THR A 43 -7.40 15.56 -28.55
N ASN A 44 -8.07 16.36 -27.70
CA ASN A 44 -9.17 17.24 -28.13
C ASN A 44 -8.88 18.74 -27.95
N GLY A 45 -7.95 19.13 -27.09
CA GLY A 45 -7.75 20.54 -26.69
C GLY A 45 -6.39 21.14 -27.03
N LEU A 46 -5.33 20.34 -27.06
CA LEU A 46 -3.93 20.75 -27.25
C LEU A 46 -3.21 19.75 -28.17
N VAL A 47 -3.60 19.72 -29.45
CA VAL A 47 -2.92 18.92 -30.47
C VAL A 47 -1.66 19.64 -30.95
N LEU A 48 -0.62 19.65 -30.10
CA LEU A 48 0.72 20.07 -30.50
C LEU A 48 1.43 18.85 -31.11
N SER A 49 1.31 18.66 -32.42
CA SER A 49 1.79 17.48 -33.17
C SER A 49 3.23 17.02 -32.88
N LYS A 50 4.12 17.92 -32.40
CA LYS A 50 5.48 17.57 -31.97
C LYS A 50 5.66 17.37 -30.46
N SER A 51 4.83 18.01 -29.64
CA SER A 51 4.98 18.02 -28.16
C SER A 51 4.02 17.08 -27.46
N SER A 52 2.88 16.75 -28.06
CA SER A 52 1.90 15.80 -27.52
C SER A 52 2.50 14.42 -27.23
N PRO A 53 3.38 13.83 -28.07
CA PRO A 53 4.02 12.54 -27.73
C PRO A 53 4.89 12.62 -26.47
N GLN A 54 5.71 13.67 -26.35
CA GLN A 54 6.56 13.87 -25.17
C GLN A 54 5.76 14.15 -23.90
N LEU A 55 4.64 14.86 -24.00
CA LEU A 55 3.74 15.08 -22.87
C LEU A 55 3.05 13.79 -22.44
N THR A 56 2.62 12.96 -23.38
CA THR A 56 2.09 11.61 -23.09
C THR A 56 3.14 10.75 -22.39
N ASP A 57 4.38 10.74 -22.88
CA ASP A 57 5.47 9.95 -22.29
C ASP A 57 5.79 10.43 -20.86
N GLN A 58 5.91 11.74 -20.64
CA GLN A 58 6.11 12.30 -19.29
C GLN A 58 4.97 11.95 -18.34
N TYR A 59 3.73 11.92 -18.85
CA TYR A 59 2.57 11.55 -18.05
C TYR A 59 2.56 10.06 -17.71
N ASN A 60 2.95 9.19 -18.65
CA ASN A 60 3.10 7.76 -18.40
C ASN A 60 4.19 7.48 -17.34
N ASP A 61 5.32 8.17 -17.42
CA ASP A 61 6.38 8.09 -16.40
C ASP A 61 5.89 8.55 -15.03
N PHE A 62 5.14 9.66 -14.98
CA PHE A 62 4.54 10.16 -13.76
C PHE A 62 3.55 9.14 -13.15
N ASN A 63 2.65 8.59 -13.97
CA ASN A 63 1.68 7.58 -13.55
C ASN A 63 2.36 6.30 -13.04
N THR A 64 3.47 5.90 -13.66
CA THR A 64 4.27 4.75 -13.23
C THR A 64 4.86 4.99 -11.84
N LYS A 65 5.54 6.12 -11.63
CA LYS A 65 6.12 6.47 -10.32
C LYS A 65 5.09 6.55 -9.20
N LEU A 66 3.90 7.07 -9.51
CA LEU A 66 2.79 7.09 -8.54
C LEU A 66 2.25 5.69 -8.25
N THR A 67 2.15 4.82 -9.26
CA THR A 67 1.76 3.42 -9.08
C THR A 67 2.76 2.69 -8.18
N ASP A 68 4.06 2.92 -8.39
CA ASP A 68 5.11 2.36 -7.54
C ASP A 68 5.00 2.88 -6.11
N ALA A 69 4.70 4.17 -5.91
CA ALA A 69 4.48 4.75 -4.59
C ALA A 69 3.26 4.13 -3.89
N MET A 70 2.15 3.91 -4.60
CA MET A 70 0.96 3.23 -4.06
C MET A 70 1.27 1.78 -3.66
N ASN A 71 2.03 1.06 -4.48
CA ASN A 71 2.46 -0.30 -4.17
C ASN A 71 3.39 -0.34 -2.96
N ALA A 72 4.27 0.66 -2.80
CA ALA A 72 5.11 0.79 -1.61
C ALA A 72 4.27 1.00 -0.35
N ILE A 73 3.22 1.82 -0.40
CA ILE A 73 2.27 2.03 0.71
C ILE A 73 1.61 0.71 1.14
N LYS A 74 1.12 -0.09 0.17
CA LYS A 74 0.56 -1.42 0.44
C LYS A 74 1.60 -2.37 1.02
N SER A 75 2.82 -2.35 0.51
CA SER A 75 3.92 -3.16 1.03
C SER A 75 4.24 -2.83 2.50
N PHE A 76 4.20 -1.55 2.89
CA PHE A 76 4.33 -1.18 4.30
C PHE A 76 3.17 -1.73 5.15
N ALA A 77 1.93 -1.64 4.67
CA ALA A 77 0.77 -2.22 5.35
C ALA A 77 0.93 -3.73 5.56
N ASP A 78 1.48 -4.45 4.57
CA ASP A 78 1.74 -5.88 4.65
C ASP A 78 2.88 -6.24 5.61
N GLN A 79 3.92 -5.41 5.72
CA GLN A 79 4.97 -5.63 6.71
C GLN A 79 4.42 -5.60 8.15
N PHE A 80 3.51 -4.67 8.46
CA PHE A 80 2.84 -4.64 9.77
C PHE A 80 2.01 -5.90 10.02
N ARG A 81 1.33 -6.42 8.99
CA ARG A 81 0.59 -7.69 9.07
C ARG A 81 1.52 -8.89 9.27
N GLN A 82 2.66 -8.93 8.59
CA GLN A 82 3.64 -10.00 8.77
C GLN A 82 4.19 -10.01 10.19
N ILE A 83 4.50 -8.84 10.76
CA ILE A 83 4.90 -8.71 12.16
C ILE A 83 3.81 -9.30 13.06
N LYS A 84 2.55 -8.93 12.85
CA LYS A 84 1.40 -9.48 13.58
C LYS A 84 1.39 -11.02 13.57
N THR A 85 1.46 -11.61 12.38
CA THR A 85 1.42 -13.07 12.19
C THR A 85 2.62 -13.77 12.85
N SER A 86 3.83 -13.19 12.75
CA SER A 86 5.02 -13.75 13.40
C SER A 86 4.88 -13.78 14.92
N PHE A 87 4.29 -12.75 15.52
CA PHE A 87 4.03 -12.71 16.96
C PHE A 87 2.94 -13.70 17.38
N GLU A 88 1.85 -13.83 16.62
CA GLU A 88 0.82 -14.85 16.87
C GLU A 88 1.37 -16.28 16.81
N SER A 89 2.20 -16.58 15.81
CA SER A 89 2.84 -17.88 15.68
C SER A 89 3.78 -18.17 16.86
N MET A 90 4.56 -17.18 17.30
CA MET A 90 5.48 -17.34 18.42
C MET A 90 4.72 -17.59 19.74
N ASP A 91 3.61 -16.88 19.97
CA ASP A 91 2.77 -17.09 21.15
C ASP A 91 2.14 -18.49 21.17
N ALA A 92 1.63 -18.95 20.02
CA ALA A 92 1.09 -20.29 19.85
C ALA A 92 2.14 -21.39 20.14
N ASP A 93 3.35 -21.25 19.61
CA ASP A 93 4.46 -22.20 19.85
C ASP A 93 4.85 -22.26 21.33
N ILE A 94 4.83 -21.12 22.03
CA ILE A 94 5.12 -21.05 23.46
C ILE A 94 4.00 -21.74 24.25
N ALA A 95 2.74 -21.45 23.93
CA ALA A 95 1.58 -22.06 24.58
C ALA A 95 1.59 -23.59 24.44
N GLU A 96 1.92 -24.10 23.24
CA GLU A 96 2.01 -25.54 22.98
C GLU A 96 3.14 -26.20 23.80
N LYS A 97 4.33 -25.57 23.87
CA LYS A 97 5.44 -26.06 24.70
C LYS A 97 5.12 -26.07 26.19
N VAL A 98 4.42 -25.06 26.69
CA VAL A 98 3.97 -25.00 28.09
C VAL A 98 2.94 -26.10 28.37
N ALA A 99 1.99 -26.32 27.47
CA ALA A 99 0.98 -27.37 27.61
C ALA A 99 1.59 -28.79 27.55
N SER A 100 2.62 -29.02 26.75
CA SER A 100 3.28 -30.34 26.65
C SER A 100 4.23 -30.62 27.81
N SER A 101 4.86 -29.59 28.37
CA SER A 101 5.79 -29.73 29.51
C SER A 101 5.07 -29.91 30.86
N GLY A 102 3.76 -29.67 30.91
CA GLY A 102 2.91 -29.89 32.09
C GLY A 102 2.28 -31.29 32.19
N LYS A 103 2.61 -32.21 31.28
CA LYS A 103 2.18 -33.61 31.29
C LYS A 103 3.34 -34.55 31.65
#